data_AF-A0A2W5MYE0-F1
#
_entry.id   AF-A0A2W5MYE0-F1
#
_cell.length_a   1.000
_cell.length_b   1.000
_cell.length_c   1.000
_cell.angle_alpha   90.00
_cell.angle_beta   90.00
_cell.angle_gamma   90.00
#
_symmetry.space_group_name_H-M   'P 1'
#
loop_
_entity.id
_entity.type
_entity.pdbx_description
1 polymer ?
#
loop_
_entity_poly.entity_id
_entity_poly.type
_entity_poly.pdbx_seq_one_letter_code
_entity_poly.pdbx_strand_id
1 'polypeptide(L)'
;MDRVKANEAPIAGDTDRIIAGELDSLLGSPMFMRSPVLSRLLQFLVDHRLRGARAAPKAYAIATEALGRSADFDPAVDSYPRVMVGRLRALLDRYYAETPWVHRLRVPQGSYEVVVQYRTSPPARVAAEGGAEVAAPPSPATPAAPAGRSPAWSAYASWLAIFALAMLAIFAASWSLSNSVRPFAGRVVPPPLIEVSPPAAGETGVSRALARAIDGKLRDGLRRFDMVELLSARSPGGGASDSRGDYRLDTSLVRTTEGIVDVTLMLNRVSDQRTIWSEQLRLNQAQVPEFHEIEPAIAQIAGDYGVVARDQIQRQPDSFARGYPCFVQFQRLRQMRSAGSAEKVDRCLRESIEQNPRDVPLLAALSLLRYGDWQPQRGSAEGQTAYAEARSFAERAYAASPRSAAGLFAMARANFFAGDCGGGNAMGDAALRLNPYDADMTGFLGLYKVACGQREVGEPLLQRSLQLDSSYPGVPAVTLAYLLSDRGEQDRAQDILDAMPSPSNLEPQHMAVQAIILARRGNMAAARQQWQRLVAYTRQRPTAAPEEVLRQFMITPVVINRMASTVRDVGIITAPPAR
;
A
#
# COMPACT_ATOMS: atom_id res chain seq x y z
N MET A 1 -23.38 29.09 -35.52
CA MET A 1 -24.81 28.75 -35.29
C MET A 1 -24.88 27.23 -35.44
N ASP A 2 -25.23 26.42 -34.45
CA ASP A 2 -26.27 26.62 -33.44
C ASP A 2 -25.93 26.04 -32.06
N ARG A 3 -26.71 26.54 -31.10
CA ARG A 3 -26.54 26.57 -29.64
C ARG A 3 -26.41 25.21 -28.95
N VAL A 4 -25.36 25.08 -28.15
CA VAL A 4 -25.33 24.24 -26.95
C VAL A 4 -26.42 24.74 -26.00
N LYS A 5 -27.51 23.98 -25.83
CA LYS A 5 -28.43 24.18 -24.69
C LYS A 5 -27.78 23.58 -23.46
N ALA A 6 -27.66 24.42 -22.43
CA ALA A 6 -27.23 24.07 -21.09
C ALA A 6 -28.06 22.89 -20.56
N ASN A 7 -27.38 21.82 -20.14
CA ASN A 7 -28.01 20.80 -19.30
C ASN A 7 -28.36 21.45 -17.96
N GLU A 8 -29.66 21.51 -17.70
CA GLU A 8 -30.25 21.82 -16.40
C GLU A 8 -29.57 20.97 -15.32
N ALA A 9 -28.96 21.63 -14.34
CA ALA A 9 -28.64 20.99 -13.07
C ALA A 9 -29.97 20.49 -12.46
N PRO A 10 -30.06 19.24 -11.97
CA PRO A 10 -31.29 18.73 -11.38
C PRO A 10 -31.72 19.63 -10.22
N ILE A 11 -32.97 20.07 -10.25
CA ILE A 11 -33.62 20.90 -9.22
C ILE A 11 -33.45 20.17 -7.88
N ALA A 12 -32.96 20.85 -6.84
CA ALA A 12 -32.62 20.23 -5.54
C ALA A 12 -33.74 19.33 -4.96
N GLY A 13 -35.01 19.64 -5.25
CA GLY A 13 -36.17 18.82 -4.85
C GLY A 13 -36.26 17.44 -5.52
N ASP A 14 -35.74 17.27 -6.74
CA ASP A 14 -35.71 15.96 -7.40
C ASP A 14 -34.64 15.04 -6.81
N THR A 15 -33.47 15.59 -6.45
CA THR A 15 -32.41 14.83 -5.79
C THR A 15 -32.87 14.35 -4.41
N ASP A 16 -33.53 15.19 -3.64
CA ASP A 16 -34.03 14.84 -2.30
C ASP A 16 -35.13 13.74 -2.38
N ARG A 17 -35.99 13.79 -3.40
CA ARG A 17 -36.98 12.73 -3.68
C ARG A 17 -36.33 11.40 -4.05
N ILE A 18 -35.27 11.42 -4.87
CA ILE A 18 -34.50 10.22 -5.21
C ILE A 18 -33.84 9.63 -3.96
N ILE A 19 -33.26 10.48 -3.11
CA ILE A 19 -32.62 10.03 -1.87
C ILE A 19 -33.62 9.32 -0.96
N ALA A 20 -34.81 9.89 -0.77
CA ALA A 20 -35.85 9.27 0.05
C ALA A 20 -36.34 7.92 -0.52
N GLY A 21 -36.54 7.82 -1.84
CA GLY A 21 -36.98 6.58 -2.48
C GLY A 21 -35.92 5.46 -2.46
N GLU A 22 -34.65 5.81 -2.64
CA GLU A 22 -33.56 4.84 -2.53
C GLU A 22 -33.37 4.36 -1.09
N LEU A 23 -33.54 5.24 -0.09
CA LEU A 23 -33.47 4.86 1.31
C LEU A 23 -34.52 3.80 1.66
N ASP A 24 -35.78 3.99 1.24
CA ASP A 24 -36.86 3.04 1.51
C ASP A 24 -36.58 1.66 0.88
N SER A 25 -36.13 1.68 -0.39
CA SER A 25 -35.72 0.47 -1.11
C SER A 25 -34.57 -0.27 -0.42
N LEU A 26 -33.55 0.47 0.03
CA LEU A 26 -32.41 -0.08 0.75
C LEU A 26 -32.83 -0.70 2.08
N LEU A 27 -33.62 0.01 2.89
CA LEU A 27 -34.06 -0.45 4.22
C LEU A 27 -35.00 -1.65 4.14
N GLY A 28 -35.80 -1.77 3.08
CA GLY A 28 -36.62 -2.94 2.78
C GLY A 28 -35.84 -4.16 2.27
N SER A 29 -34.55 -4.02 1.93
CA SER A 29 -33.76 -5.12 1.38
C SER A 29 -33.33 -6.14 2.45
N PRO A 30 -33.20 -7.44 2.10
CA PRO A 30 -32.71 -8.46 3.03
C PRO A 30 -31.34 -8.15 3.64
N MET A 31 -30.48 -7.41 2.92
CA MET A 31 -29.13 -7.04 3.37
C MET A 31 -29.16 -6.03 4.51
N PHE A 32 -30.03 -5.03 4.43
CA PHE A 32 -30.18 -4.00 5.45
C PHE A 32 -31.08 -4.45 6.61
N MET A 33 -32.11 -5.27 6.35
CA MET A 33 -32.90 -5.89 7.43
C MET A 33 -32.02 -6.73 8.38
N ARG A 34 -30.99 -7.40 7.83
CA ARG A 34 -30.01 -8.18 8.62
C ARG A 34 -28.96 -7.33 9.33
N SER A 35 -28.93 -6.01 9.10
CA SER A 35 -27.90 -5.09 9.61
C SER A 35 -28.48 -3.85 10.30
N PRO A 36 -29.19 -3.98 11.44
CA PRO A 36 -29.91 -2.86 12.07
C PRO A 36 -29.05 -1.62 12.39
N VAL A 37 -27.78 -1.82 12.71
CA VAL A 37 -26.85 -0.70 13.00
C VAL A 37 -26.51 0.09 11.74
N LEU A 38 -26.29 -0.59 10.61
CA LEU A 38 -25.99 0.09 9.33
C LEU A 38 -27.23 0.76 8.74
N SER A 39 -28.40 0.18 8.97
CA SER A 39 -29.69 0.80 8.63
C SER A 39 -29.93 2.10 9.39
N ARG A 40 -29.71 2.12 10.70
CA ARG A 40 -29.78 3.36 11.51
C ARG A 40 -28.76 4.40 11.06
N LEU A 41 -27.54 3.97 10.74
CA LEU A 41 -26.51 4.86 10.23
C LEU A 41 -26.90 5.48 8.88
N LEU A 42 -27.39 4.68 7.93
CA LEU A 42 -27.84 5.17 6.63
C LEU A 42 -29.00 6.16 6.76
N GLN A 43 -30.02 5.81 7.57
CA GLN A 43 -31.16 6.67 7.89
C GLN A 43 -30.68 8.03 8.42
N PHE A 44 -29.77 8.02 9.40
CA PHE A 44 -29.24 9.25 9.98
C PHE A 44 -28.54 10.15 8.93
N LEU A 45 -27.70 9.59 8.07
CA LEU A 45 -26.99 10.38 7.06
C LEU A 45 -27.93 10.95 6.00
N VAL A 46 -28.97 10.19 5.63
CA VAL A 46 -30.01 10.66 4.70
C VAL A 46 -30.87 11.76 5.33
N ASP A 47 -31.36 11.56 6.55
CA ASP A 47 -32.15 12.56 7.27
C ASP A 47 -31.38 13.87 7.43
N HIS A 48 -30.08 13.78 7.76
CA HIS A 48 -29.20 14.94 7.86
C HIS A 48 -29.08 15.68 6.51
N ARG A 49 -29.02 14.96 5.39
CA ARG A 49 -28.97 15.54 4.04
C ARG A 49 -30.29 16.17 3.61
N LEU A 50 -31.43 15.59 4.00
CA LEU A 50 -32.77 16.08 3.66
C LEU A 50 -33.20 17.30 4.51
N ARG A 51 -32.63 17.47 5.72
CA ARG A 51 -32.85 18.67 6.56
C ARG A 51 -32.13 19.94 6.05
N GLY A 52 -31.52 19.90 4.87
CA GLY A 52 -30.89 21.07 4.22
C GLY A 52 -29.49 21.44 4.75
N ALA A 53 -28.87 20.59 5.57
CA ALA A 53 -27.49 20.82 6.01
C ALA A 53 -26.52 20.57 4.85
N ARG A 54 -25.89 21.64 4.32
CA ARG A 54 -24.91 21.57 3.22
C ARG A 54 -23.56 20.94 3.61
N ALA A 55 -23.32 20.70 4.88
CA ALA A 55 -22.10 20.10 5.38
C ALA A 55 -22.36 18.69 5.89
N ALA A 56 -21.44 17.76 5.63
CA ALA A 56 -21.52 16.40 6.16
C ALA A 56 -21.53 16.41 7.70
N PRO A 57 -22.29 15.50 8.36
CA PRO A 57 -22.28 15.40 9.82
C PRO A 57 -20.87 15.03 10.32
N LYS A 58 -20.41 15.64 11.41
CA LYS A 58 -19.09 15.30 12.00
C LYS A 58 -19.11 13.90 12.61
N ALA A 59 -17.93 13.27 12.72
CA ALA A 59 -17.78 11.92 13.29
C ALA A 59 -18.38 11.78 14.70
N TYR A 60 -18.31 12.84 15.51
CA TYR A 60 -18.93 12.92 16.83
C TYR A 60 -20.45 12.73 16.76
N ALA A 61 -21.14 13.50 15.91
CA ALA A 61 -22.60 13.42 15.75
C ALA A 61 -23.05 12.03 15.28
N ILE A 62 -22.29 11.41 14.37
CA ILE A 62 -22.56 10.04 13.92
C ILE A 62 -22.44 9.04 15.10
N ALA A 63 -21.42 9.20 15.94
CA ALA A 63 -21.19 8.34 17.09
C ALA A 63 -22.34 8.40 18.09
N THR A 64 -22.75 9.61 18.48
CA THR A 64 -23.71 9.84 19.56
C THR A 64 -25.15 9.65 19.09
N GLU A 65 -25.50 10.15 17.90
CA GLU A 65 -26.89 10.22 17.43
C GLU A 65 -27.31 8.98 16.61
N ALA A 66 -26.39 8.41 15.81
CA ALA A 66 -26.71 7.26 14.95
C ALA A 66 -26.27 5.91 15.53
N LEU A 67 -25.11 5.90 16.20
CA LEU A 67 -24.44 4.69 16.66
C LEU A 67 -24.57 4.43 18.17
N GLY A 68 -25.16 5.36 18.92
CA GLY A 68 -25.47 5.20 20.35
C GLY A 68 -24.27 5.21 21.29
N ARG A 69 -23.19 5.94 20.94
CA ARG A 69 -22.04 6.18 21.84
C ARG A 69 -22.36 7.26 22.88
N SER A 70 -21.62 7.25 23.99
CA SER A 70 -21.74 8.25 25.05
C SER A 70 -21.27 9.64 24.59
N ALA A 71 -21.71 10.69 25.31
CA ALA A 71 -21.34 12.08 25.01
C ALA A 71 -19.83 12.34 25.17
N ASP A 72 -19.13 11.52 25.96
CA ASP A 72 -17.67 11.58 26.17
C ASP A 72 -16.85 10.99 25.01
N PHE A 73 -17.50 10.66 23.89
CA PHE A 73 -16.84 10.09 22.70
C PHE A 73 -15.83 11.06 22.07
N ASP A 74 -14.57 10.62 21.95
CA ASP A 74 -13.52 11.34 21.24
C ASP A 74 -13.27 10.74 19.83
N PRO A 75 -13.59 11.46 18.74
CA PRO A 75 -13.35 10.99 17.37
C PRO A 75 -11.88 10.83 17.01
N ALA A 76 -10.93 11.44 17.73
CA ALA A 76 -9.50 11.27 17.52
C ALA A 76 -9.03 9.88 17.95
N VAL A 77 -9.55 9.39 19.08
CA VAL A 77 -9.11 8.13 19.72
C VAL A 77 -9.97 6.93 19.30
N ASP A 78 -11.29 7.11 19.12
CA ASP A 78 -12.19 6.03 18.71
C ASP A 78 -12.58 6.14 17.23
N SER A 79 -12.19 5.11 16.46
CA SER A 79 -12.47 5.00 15.03
C SER A 79 -13.84 4.40 14.70
N TYR A 80 -14.65 4.06 15.71
CA TYR A 80 -15.91 3.34 15.54
C TYR A 80 -16.86 3.95 14.48
N PRO A 81 -17.13 5.27 14.43
CA PRO A 81 -17.94 5.86 13.37
C PRO A 81 -17.33 5.70 11.98
N ARG A 82 -16.00 5.87 11.87
CA ARG A 82 -15.25 5.72 10.62
C ARG A 82 -15.35 4.29 10.09
N VAL A 83 -15.22 3.29 10.98
CA VAL A 83 -15.35 1.86 10.66
C VAL A 83 -16.78 1.53 10.21
N MET A 84 -17.80 2.01 10.93
CA MET A 84 -19.20 1.74 10.60
C MET A 84 -19.62 2.38 9.28
N VAL A 85 -19.16 3.59 8.98
CA VAL A 85 -19.37 4.21 7.65
C VAL A 85 -18.62 3.42 6.56
N GLY A 86 -17.41 2.92 6.83
CA GLY A 86 -16.72 2.01 5.92
C GLY A 86 -17.52 0.76 5.59
N ARG A 87 -18.14 0.14 6.60
CA ARG A 87 -19.04 -1.01 6.43
C ARG A 87 -20.32 -0.66 5.67
N LEU A 88 -20.89 0.53 5.92
CA LEU A 88 -22.04 1.02 5.17
C LEU A 88 -21.71 1.17 3.67
N ARG A 89 -20.54 1.74 3.32
CA ARG A 89 -20.10 1.85 1.92
C ARG A 89 -20.03 0.47 1.24
N ALA A 90 -19.40 -0.51 1.89
CA ALA A 90 -19.30 -1.87 1.36
C ALA A 90 -20.69 -2.53 1.19
N LEU A 91 -21.63 -2.27 2.11
CA LEU A 91 -22.98 -2.82 2.02
C LEU A 91 -23.79 -2.17 0.87
N LEU A 92 -23.67 -0.85 0.69
CA LEU A 92 -24.27 -0.13 -0.45
C LEU A 92 -23.69 -0.65 -1.78
N ASP A 93 -22.37 -0.79 -1.89
CA ASP A 93 -21.72 -1.30 -3.09
C ASP A 93 -22.19 -2.72 -3.45
N ARG A 94 -22.36 -3.58 -2.44
CA ARG A 94 -22.88 -4.94 -2.63
C ARG A 94 -24.35 -4.93 -3.08
N TYR A 95 -25.20 -4.14 -2.44
CA TYR A 95 -26.61 -4.04 -2.82
C TYR A 95 -26.78 -3.59 -4.29
N TYR A 96 -26.06 -2.56 -4.70
CA TYR A 96 -26.14 -2.02 -6.07
C TYR A 96 -25.34 -2.82 -7.11
N ALA A 97 -24.54 -3.80 -6.69
CA ALA A 97 -23.96 -4.79 -7.60
C ALA A 97 -24.97 -5.89 -7.97
N GLU A 98 -25.87 -6.23 -7.05
CA GLU A 98 -26.88 -7.29 -7.23
C GLU A 98 -28.24 -6.74 -7.70
N THR A 99 -28.50 -5.45 -7.52
CA THR A 99 -29.79 -4.80 -7.87
C THR A 99 -29.63 -3.84 -9.04
N PRO A 100 -30.42 -3.94 -10.12
CA PRO A 100 -30.42 -2.93 -11.18
C PRO A 100 -30.84 -1.55 -10.66
N TRP A 101 -30.10 -0.51 -11.05
CA TRP A 101 -30.36 0.86 -10.60
C TRP A 101 -30.21 1.87 -11.74
N VAL A 102 -30.99 2.95 -11.64
CA VAL A 102 -30.87 4.17 -12.46
C VAL A 102 -30.11 5.25 -11.68
N HIS A 103 -30.39 5.32 -10.38
CA HIS A 103 -29.72 6.18 -9.41
C HIS A 103 -29.26 5.31 -8.24
N ARG A 104 -28.14 5.65 -7.61
CA ARG A 104 -27.69 4.94 -6.40
C ARG A 104 -27.20 5.90 -5.34
N LEU A 105 -27.40 5.54 -4.08
CA LEU A 105 -26.80 6.25 -2.96
C LEU A 105 -25.34 5.85 -2.78
N ARG A 106 -24.48 6.84 -2.58
CA ARG A 106 -23.07 6.65 -2.27
C ARG A 106 -22.65 7.56 -1.13
N VAL A 107 -21.75 7.08 -0.28
CA VAL A 107 -21.04 7.90 0.71
C VAL A 107 -19.56 7.99 0.28
N PRO A 108 -19.08 9.14 -0.24
CA PRO A 108 -17.70 9.28 -0.71
C PRO A 108 -16.67 9.01 0.40
N GLN A 109 -15.46 8.56 0.03
CA GLN A 109 -14.37 8.43 1.01
C GLN A 109 -13.98 9.80 1.57
N GLY A 110 -13.69 9.87 2.87
CA GLY A 110 -13.36 11.14 3.55
C GLY A 110 -14.56 12.06 3.81
N SER A 111 -15.75 11.71 3.35
CA SER A 111 -17.00 12.44 3.62
C SER A 111 -18.01 11.54 4.34
N TYR A 112 -18.92 12.17 5.06
CA TYR A 112 -20.11 11.53 5.64
C TYR A 112 -21.40 11.99 4.94
N GLU A 113 -21.28 12.67 3.81
CA GLU A 113 -22.43 13.09 3.00
C GLU A 113 -22.92 11.95 2.10
N VAL A 114 -24.24 11.81 2.00
CA VAL A 114 -24.90 10.94 1.02
C VAL A 114 -25.09 11.70 -0.28
N VAL A 115 -24.56 11.14 -1.37
CA VAL A 115 -24.70 11.69 -2.72
C VAL A 115 -25.40 10.71 -3.64
N VAL A 116 -26.17 11.25 -4.59
CA VAL A 116 -26.81 10.46 -5.64
C VAL A 116 -25.85 10.32 -6.81
N GLN A 117 -25.58 9.09 -7.23
CA GLN A 117 -24.86 8.81 -8.46
C GLN A 117 -25.83 8.34 -9.54
N TYR A 118 -25.79 9.01 -10.69
CA TYR A 118 -26.59 8.68 -11.87
C TYR A 118 -25.82 7.72 -12.78
N ARG A 119 -26.52 6.76 -13.36
CA ARG A 119 -25.94 5.88 -14.38
C ARG A 119 -25.91 6.64 -15.72
N THR A 120 -24.74 6.79 -16.33
CA THR A 120 -24.53 7.56 -17.57
C THR A 120 -24.96 6.85 -18.86
N SER A 121 -25.66 5.71 -18.78
CA SER A 121 -26.29 5.07 -19.94
C SER A 121 -27.47 4.18 -19.50
N PRO A 122 -28.62 4.16 -20.22
CA PRO A 122 -29.78 3.37 -19.84
C PRO A 122 -29.52 1.87 -20.03
N PRO A 123 -30.08 0.98 -19.20
CA PRO A 123 -30.25 -0.42 -19.61
C PRO A 123 -31.19 -0.42 -20.83
N ALA A 124 -30.85 -1.24 -21.83
CA ALA A 124 -31.77 -1.55 -22.92
C ALA A 124 -33.06 -2.07 -22.31
N ARG A 125 -34.14 -1.29 -22.41
CA ARG A 125 -35.49 -1.79 -22.19
C ARG A 125 -35.71 -2.87 -23.23
N VAL A 126 -35.92 -4.11 -22.80
CA VAL A 126 -36.66 -5.07 -23.62
C VAL A 126 -38.08 -4.51 -23.67
N ALA A 127 -38.33 -3.69 -24.68
CA ALA A 127 -39.67 -3.31 -25.07
C ALA A 127 -40.34 -4.58 -25.57
N ALA A 128 -41.31 -5.06 -24.80
CA ALA A 128 -42.34 -5.93 -25.30
C ALA A 128 -43.26 -5.10 -26.19
N GLU A 129 -43.41 -5.49 -27.45
CA GLU A 129 -44.53 -5.14 -28.33
C GLU A 129 -44.87 -6.41 -29.10
N GLY A 130 -46.11 -6.84 -29.27
CA GLY A 130 -47.43 -6.30 -28.93
C GLY A 130 -48.45 -7.42 -29.19
N GLY A 131 -49.74 -7.30 -28.95
CA GLY A 131 -50.55 -6.17 -28.50
C GLY A 131 -52.00 -6.67 -28.38
N ALA A 132 -52.93 -5.77 -28.04
CA ALA A 132 -54.33 -5.78 -28.51
C ALA A 132 -55.15 -4.70 -27.80
N GLU A 133 -55.67 -3.77 -28.60
CA GLU A 133 -56.95 -3.07 -28.39
C GLU A 133 -57.82 -3.60 -29.56
N VAL A 134 -59.04 -4.11 -29.44
CA VAL A 134 -60.29 -3.58 -28.87
C VAL A 134 -61.33 -4.73 -28.73
N ALA A 135 -62.25 -4.58 -27.77
CA ALA A 135 -63.62 -5.13 -27.63
C ALA A 135 -63.88 -6.54 -27.03
N ALA A 136 -64.78 -6.53 -26.05
CA ALA A 136 -65.45 -7.66 -25.38
C ALA A 136 -66.82 -8.00 -26.06
N PRO A 137 -67.68 -8.88 -25.50
CA PRO A 137 -67.65 -10.33 -25.17
C PRO A 137 -68.65 -11.10 -26.11
N PRO A 138 -69.19 -12.36 -25.91
CA PRO A 138 -69.23 -13.24 -24.73
C PRO A 138 -69.02 -14.77 -24.95
N SER A 139 -69.11 -15.50 -23.83
CA SER A 139 -69.24 -16.98 -23.63
C SER A 139 -70.41 -17.62 -24.43
N PRO A 140 -70.63 -18.97 -24.47
CA PRO A 140 -69.98 -20.08 -23.75
C PRO A 140 -69.74 -21.39 -24.58
N ALA A 141 -69.34 -22.46 -23.87
CA ALA A 141 -69.57 -23.90 -24.12
C ALA A 141 -68.42 -24.77 -24.68
N THR A 142 -68.03 -25.76 -23.85
CA THR A 142 -67.42 -27.07 -24.17
C THR A 142 -68.41 -27.88 -25.07
N PRO A 143 -68.04 -28.94 -25.85
CA PRO A 143 -67.01 -29.96 -25.55
C PRO A 143 -66.29 -30.64 -26.76
N ALA A 144 -65.53 -31.69 -26.42
CA ALA A 144 -65.16 -32.88 -27.21
C ALA A 144 -63.76 -32.96 -27.87
N ALA A 145 -62.99 -33.94 -27.40
CA ALA A 145 -61.88 -34.62 -28.10
C ALA A 145 -62.45 -35.54 -29.23
N PRO A 146 -61.68 -36.26 -30.10
CA PRO A 146 -60.26 -36.64 -29.96
C PRO A 146 -59.40 -36.78 -31.26
N ALA A 147 -58.14 -37.18 -31.03
CA ALA A 147 -57.27 -38.05 -31.85
C ALA A 147 -56.57 -37.51 -33.12
N GLY A 148 -55.23 -37.67 -33.17
CA GLY A 148 -54.47 -37.54 -34.41
C GLY A 148 -52.94 -37.50 -34.28
N ARG A 149 -52.34 -38.66 -33.99
CA ARG A 149 -50.98 -39.17 -34.36
C ARG A 149 -49.83 -38.16 -34.68
N SER A 150 -48.75 -38.29 -33.91
CA SER A 150 -47.37 -37.83 -34.21
C SER A 150 -46.76 -38.51 -35.45
N PRO A 151 -45.64 -37.99 -36.03
CA PRO A 151 -44.35 -38.54 -35.60
C PRO A 151 -43.13 -37.57 -35.57
N ALA A 152 -42.26 -37.85 -34.60
CA ALA A 152 -40.81 -37.94 -34.69
C ALA A 152 -39.99 -36.90 -35.50
N TRP A 153 -39.65 -35.77 -34.86
CA TRP A 153 -38.40 -35.02 -35.13
C TRP A 153 -37.68 -34.54 -33.85
N SER A 154 -38.17 -34.94 -32.66
CA SER A 154 -37.82 -34.34 -31.38
C SER A 154 -36.47 -34.79 -30.77
N ALA A 155 -35.84 -35.84 -31.31
CA ALA A 155 -34.55 -36.30 -30.79
C ALA A 155 -33.38 -35.43 -31.28
N TYR A 156 -33.31 -35.08 -32.57
CA TYR A 156 -32.20 -34.28 -33.13
C TYR A 156 -32.21 -32.82 -32.66
N ALA A 157 -33.40 -32.22 -32.50
CA ALA A 157 -33.54 -30.85 -31.99
C ALA A 157 -33.06 -30.73 -30.52
N SER A 158 -33.26 -31.78 -29.72
CA SER A 158 -32.84 -31.81 -28.31
C SER A 158 -31.32 -31.92 -28.18
N TRP A 159 -30.66 -32.72 -29.02
CA TRP A 159 -29.19 -32.83 -29.02
C TRP A 159 -28.52 -31.56 -29.55
N LEU A 160 -29.09 -30.89 -30.56
CA LEU A 160 -28.57 -29.61 -31.06
C LEU A 160 -28.71 -28.49 -30.02
N ALA A 161 -29.82 -28.44 -29.27
CA ALA A 161 -30.02 -27.47 -28.20
C ALA A 161 -29.03 -27.67 -27.05
N ILE A 162 -28.76 -28.92 -26.66
CA ILE A 162 -27.75 -29.24 -25.63
C ILE A 162 -26.35 -28.88 -26.10
N PHE A 163 -26.00 -29.16 -27.37
CA PHE A 163 -24.69 -28.82 -27.92
C PHE A 163 -24.50 -27.30 -28.02
N ALA A 164 -25.54 -26.57 -28.41
CA ALA A 164 -25.54 -25.12 -28.44
C ALA A 164 -25.39 -24.52 -27.03
N LEU A 165 -26.11 -25.04 -26.04
CA LEU A 165 -25.98 -24.62 -24.63
C LEU A 165 -24.60 -24.94 -24.04
N ALA A 166 -24.03 -26.10 -24.37
CA ALA A 166 -22.67 -26.46 -23.95
C ALA A 166 -21.63 -25.53 -24.58
N MET A 167 -21.75 -25.24 -25.88
CA MET A 167 -20.91 -24.25 -26.56
C MET A 167 -21.05 -22.85 -25.97
N LEU A 168 -22.27 -22.44 -25.62
CA LEU A 168 -22.53 -21.13 -25.01
C LEU A 168 -22.00 -21.05 -23.57
N ALA A 169 -22.07 -22.14 -22.81
CA ALA A 169 -21.46 -22.26 -21.49
C ALA A 169 -19.93 -22.27 -21.55
N ILE A 170 -19.34 -22.98 -22.52
CA ILE A 170 -17.89 -22.96 -22.77
C ILE A 170 -17.44 -21.58 -23.22
N PHE A 171 -18.22 -20.90 -24.07
CA PHE A 171 -17.93 -19.54 -24.52
C PHE A 171 -18.08 -18.53 -23.39
N ALA A 172 -19.10 -18.64 -22.55
CA ALA A 172 -19.28 -17.80 -21.37
C ALA A 172 -18.20 -18.05 -20.31
N ALA A 173 -17.80 -19.31 -20.10
CA ALA A 173 -16.69 -19.67 -19.23
C ALA A 173 -15.36 -19.14 -19.78
N SER A 174 -15.09 -19.30 -21.08
CA SER A 174 -13.93 -18.76 -21.79
C SER A 174 -13.88 -17.23 -21.73
N TRP A 175 -15.01 -16.57 -21.93
CA TRP A 175 -15.12 -15.12 -21.86
C TRP A 175 -14.93 -14.61 -20.41
N SER A 176 -15.51 -15.30 -19.43
CA SER A 176 -15.31 -15.01 -18.00
C SER A 176 -13.87 -15.25 -17.56
N LEU A 177 -13.22 -16.31 -18.04
CA LEU A 177 -11.80 -16.60 -17.76
C LEU A 177 -10.90 -15.58 -18.46
N SER A 178 -11.19 -15.21 -19.71
CA SER A 178 -10.44 -14.21 -20.49
C SER A 178 -10.54 -12.81 -19.89
N ASN A 179 -11.73 -12.40 -19.41
CA ASN A 179 -11.91 -11.09 -18.78
C ASN A 179 -11.35 -11.06 -17.34
N SER A 180 -11.29 -12.19 -16.65
CA SER A 180 -10.60 -12.32 -15.35
C SER A 180 -9.07 -12.39 -15.47
N VAL A 181 -8.55 -12.73 -16.66
CA VAL A 181 -7.12 -12.84 -16.98
C VAL A 181 -6.58 -11.59 -17.71
N ARG A 182 -7.43 -10.64 -18.09
CA ARG A 182 -7.03 -9.35 -18.71
C ARG A 182 -6.79 -8.13 -17.79
N PRO A 183 -6.40 -8.22 -16.50
CA PRO A 183 -5.80 -7.06 -15.83
C PRO A 183 -4.42 -6.68 -16.41
N PHE A 184 -3.78 -7.56 -17.18
CA PHE A 184 -2.34 -7.51 -17.46
C PHE A 184 -1.96 -7.22 -18.93
N ALA A 185 -2.94 -6.98 -19.82
CA ALA A 185 -2.70 -6.67 -21.24
C ALA A 185 -2.39 -5.18 -21.51
N GLY A 186 -1.79 -4.46 -20.56
CA GLY A 186 -1.44 -3.03 -20.68
C GLY A 186 0.06 -2.79 -20.92
N ARG A 187 0.43 -1.67 -21.55
CA ARG A 187 1.84 -1.22 -21.68
C ARG A 187 2.54 -1.20 -20.32
N VAL A 188 3.86 -1.40 -20.30
CA VAL A 188 4.69 -1.21 -19.10
C VAL A 188 4.53 0.24 -18.65
N VAL A 189 4.15 0.42 -17.38
CA VAL A 189 3.93 1.75 -16.79
C VAL A 189 5.24 2.21 -16.14
N PRO A 190 5.80 3.37 -16.54
CA PRO A 190 7.03 3.90 -15.96
C PRO A 190 6.79 4.46 -14.55
N PRO A 191 7.85 4.74 -13.78
CA PRO A 191 7.76 5.51 -12.54
C PRO A 191 7.17 6.91 -12.79
N PRO A 192 6.53 7.51 -11.78
CA PRO A 192 5.95 8.84 -11.90
C PRO A 192 7.03 9.92 -12.04
N LEU A 193 6.72 10.93 -12.85
CA LEU A 193 7.61 12.02 -13.15
C LEU A 193 7.45 13.17 -12.14
N ILE A 194 8.55 13.59 -11.52
CA ILE A 194 8.60 14.76 -10.64
C ILE A 194 9.25 15.92 -11.39
N GLU A 195 8.54 17.03 -11.47
CA GLU A 195 9.05 18.33 -11.88
C GLU A 195 9.55 19.09 -10.65
N VAL A 196 10.84 19.43 -10.59
CA VAL A 196 11.38 20.31 -9.55
C VAL A 196 11.35 21.74 -10.08
N SER A 197 10.55 22.61 -9.46
CA SER A 197 10.45 24.01 -9.86
C SER A 197 11.62 24.84 -9.31
N PRO A 198 12.07 25.89 -10.03
CA PRO A 198 13.10 26.79 -9.51
C PRO A 198 12.68 27.37 -8.17
N PRO A 199 13.55 27.36 -7.13
CA PRO A 199 13.14 27.84 -5.82
C PRO A 199 12.84 29.33 -5.81
N ALA A 200 11.75 29.71 -5.16
CA ALA A 200 11.43 31.10 -4.86
C ALA A 200 12.36 31.61 -3.75
N ALA A 201 13.10 32.69 -4.00
CA ALA A 201 14.02 33.26 -3.02
C ALA A 201 14.12 34.78 -3.15
N GLY A 202 14.59 35.45 -2.10
CA GLY A 202 14.84 36.89 -2.11
C GLY A 202 15.90 37.33 -3.14
N GLU A 203 15.92 38.62 -3.47
CA GLU A 203 16.73 39.19 -4.56
C GLU A 203 18.23 39.36 -4.23
N THR A 204 18.66 39.03 -3.01
CA THR A 204 20.07 39.15 -2.63
C THR A 204 20.92 38.07 -3.31
N GLY A 205 22.19 38.39 -3.59
CA GLY A 205 23.14 37.42 -4.16
C GLY A 205 23.28 36.14 -3.32
N VAL A 206 23.28 36.29 -1.99
CA VAL A 206 23.33 35.17 -1.03
C VAL A 206 22.07 34.30 -1.15
N SER A 207 20.87 34.90 -1.16
CA SER A 207 19.61 34.13 -1.25
C SER A 207 19.52 33.35 -2.57
N ARG A 208 19.94 33.94 -3.69
CA ARG A 208 20.01 33.25 -4.99
C ARG A 208 21.06 32.14 -5.02
N ALA A 209 22.18 32.28 -4.30
CA ALA A 209 23.18 31.22 -4.19
C ALA A 209 22.66 30.03 -3.38
N LEU A 210 22.01 30.30 -2.25
CA LEU A 210 21.35 29.28 -1.41
C LEU A 210 20.27 28.54 -2.18
N ALA A 211 19.39 29.26 -2.89
CA ALA A 211 18.36 28.67 -3.74
C ALA A 211 18.94 27.68 -4.75
N ARG A 212 20.01 28.06 -5.46
CA ARG A 212 20.68 27.16 -6.42
C ARG A 212 21.33 25.94 -5.76
N ALA A 213 21.91 26.10 -4.58
CA ALA A 213 22.50 24.98 -3.84
C ALA A 213 21.45 23.96 -3.39
N ILE A 214 20.30 24.44 -2.86
CA ILE A 214 19.18 23.58 -2.48
C ILE A 214 18.57 22.90 -3.71
N ASP A 215 18.32 23.63 -4.79
CA ASP A 215 17.82 23.05 -6.06
C ASP A 215 18.75 21.94 -6.57
N GLY A 216 20.06 22.19 -6.57
CA GLY A 216 21.07 21.21 -6.96
C GLY A 216 21.03 19.96 -6.07
N LYS A 217 20.93 20.13 -4.74
CA LYS A 217 20.86 19.00 -3.80
C LYS A 217 19.56 18.20 -3.95
N LEU A 218 18.42 18.85 -4.10
CA LEU A 218 17.12 18.19 -4.32
C LEU A 218 17.12 17.39 -5.62
N ARG A 219 17.57 17.99 -6.73
CA ARG A 219 17.67 17.29 -8.02
C ARG A 219 18.65 16.12 -7.96
N ASP A 220 19.81 16.31 -7.33
CA ASP A 220 20.80 15.25 -7.18
C ASP A 220 20.31 14.12 -6.27
N GLY A 221 19.56 14.43 -5.23
CA GLY A 221 19.01 13.42 -4.32
C GLY A 221 17.88 12.63 -4.94
N LEU A 222 16.87 13.31 -5.48
CA LEU A 222 15.68 12.66 -6.03
C LEU A 222 16.00 11.76 -7.22
N ARG A 223 16.97 12.11 -8.08
CA ARG A 223 17.37 11.28 -9.25
C ARG A 223 18.04 9.96 -8.88
N ARG A 224 18.41 9.75 -7.61
CA ARG A 224 19.10 8.53 -7.14
C ARG A 224 18.13 7.43 -6.74
N PHE A 225 16.83 7.71 -6.71
CA PHE A 225 15.78 6.75 -6.39
C PHE A 225 15.17 6.16 -7.66
N ASP A 226 14.94 4.86 -7.65
CA ASP A 226 14.26 4.14 -8.75
C ASP A 226 12.72 4.29 -8.70
N MET A 227 12.20 4.85 -7.61
CA MET A 227 10.76 5.02 -7.39
C MET A 227 10.16 6.23 -8.12
N VAL A 228 10.99 7.11 -8.65
CA VAL A 228 10.58 8.38 -9.27
C VAL A 228 11.51 8.70 -10.45
N GLU A 229 10.97 9.31 -11.49
CA GLU A 229 11.78 9.92 -12.54
C GLU A 229 11.80 11.44 -12.36
N LEU A 230 12.92 12.08 -12.71
CA LEU A 230 13.00 13.55 -12.72
C LEU A 230 12.88 14.10 -14.13
N LEU A 231 12.03 15.11 -14.30
CA LEU A 231 12.02 15.89 -15.53
C LEU A 231 13.28 16.78 -15.56
N SER A 232 14.24 16.41 -16.40
CA SER A 232 15.38 17.27 -16.71
C SER A 232 14.89 18.51 -17.44
N ALA A 233 15.42 19.69 -17.09
CA ALA A 233 14.97 20.99 -17.57
C ALA A 233 14.72 20.99 -19.09
N ARG A 234 13.59 21.57 -19.52
CA ARG A 234 13.24 21.70 -20.95
C ARG A 234 14.40 22.38 -21.68
N SER A 235 14.85 21.81 -22.80
CA SER A 235 15.78 22.49 -23.70
C SER A 235 15.20 23.87 -24.07
N PRO A 236 15.98 24.96 -23.96
CA PRO A 236 15.50 26.28 -24.39
C PRO A 236 15.19 26.20 -25.90
N GLY A 237 13.92 26.38 -26.27
CA GLY A 237 13.45 26.31 -27.66
C GLY A 237 12.67 25.04 -28.04
N GLY A 238 12.50 24.07 -27.14
CA GLY A 238 11.56 22.97 -27.33
C GLY A 238 10.12 23.47 -27.16
N GLY A 239 9.31 23.39 -28.22
CA GLY A 239 7.89 23.76 -28.17
C GLY A 239 7.15 23.07 -27.02
N ALA A 240 6.09 23.70 -26.54
CA ALA A 240 5.25 23.27 -25.42
C ALA A 240 4.48 21.96 -25.70
N SER A 241 5.20 20.85 -25.90
CA SER A 241 4.62 19.52 -26.09
C SER A 241 4.58 18.77 -24.75
N ASP A 242 3.44 18.91 -24.08
CA ASP A 242 2.65 17.91 -23.34
C ASP A 242 3.19 17.01 -22.21
N SER A 243 4.48 16.96 -21.85
CA SER A 243 4.86 16.24 -20.62
C SER A 243 4.64 17.09 -19.36
N ARG A 244 3.39 17.12 -18.87
CA ARG A 244 3.11 17.56 -17.49
C ARG A 244 3.65 16.49 -16.54
N GLY A 245 4.51 16.87 -15.59
CA GLY A 245 4.92 15.96 -14.51
C GLY A 245 3.71 15.45 -13.73
N ASP A 246 3.79 14.25 -13.17
CA ASP A 246 2.76 13.71 -12.27
C ASP A 246 2.72 14.50 -10.96
N TYR A 247 3.91 14.92 -10.51
CA TYR A 247 4.13 15.74 -9.33
C TYR A 247 5.00 16.95 -9.62
N ARG A 248 4.83 18.00 -8.84
CA ARG A 248 5.68 19.19 -8.83
C ARG A 248 6.19 19.47 -7.43
N LEU A 249 7.51 19.59 -7.27
CA LEU A 249 8.13 20.01 -6.02
C LEU A 249 8.45 21.50 -6.10
N ASP A 250 7.70 22.29 -5.33
CA ASP A 250 7.91 23.72 -5.17
C ASP A 250 8.79 23.96 -3.92
N THR A 251 9.75 24.87 -4.03
CA THR A 251 10.64 25.26 -2.92
C THR A 251 10.59 26.77 -2.73
N SER A 252 10.46 27.23 -1.49
CA SER A 252 10.62 28.65 -1.15
C SER A 252 11.63 28.83 -0.03
N LEU A 253 12.45 29.87 -0.13
CA LEU A 253 13.48 30.21 0.86
C LEU A 253 13.30 31.65 1.34
N VAL A 254 13.29 31.82 2.65
CA VAL A 254 13.29 33.13 3.32
C VAL A 254 14.50 33.22 4.22
N ARG A 255 15.40 34.16 3.94
CA ARG A 255 16.56 34.43 4.81
C ARG A 255 16.22 35.61 5.72
N THR A 256 16.26 35.35 7.03
CA THR A 256 16.10 36.38 8.06
C THR A 256 17.32 37.29 8.15
N THR A 257 17.17 38.44 8.81
CA THR A 257 18.28 39.37 9.08
C THR A 257 19.36 38.76 9.97
N GLU A 258 18.98 37.86 10.88
CA GLU A 258 19.88 37.08 11.76
C GLU A 258 20.67 36.00 11.02
N GLY A 259 20.37 35.78 9.73
CA GLY A 259 21.06 34.82 8.88
C GLY A 259 20.54 33.40 8.96
N ILE A 260 19.41 33.18 9.66
CA ILE A 260 18.63 31.95 9.61
C ILE A 260 17.93 31.85 8.25
N VAL A 261 17.91 30.65 7.68
CA VAL A 261 17.25 30.35 6.40
C VAL A 261 16.07 29.42 6.66
N ASP A 262 14.86 29.92 6.45
CA ASP A 262 13.65 29.11 6.44
C ASP A 262 13.42 28.57 5.03
N VAL A 263 13.34 27.25 4.91
CA VAL A 263 13.10 26.53 3.65
C VAL A 263 11.77 25.82 3.76
N THR A 264 10.87 26.09 2.82
CA THR A 264 9.59 25.37 2.70
C THR A 264 9.62 24.54 1.44
N LEU A 265 9.32 23.25 1.58
CA LEU A 265 9.18 22.29 0.49
C LEU A 265 7.72 21.91 0.38
N MET A 266 7.17 21.90 -0.84
CA MET A 266 5.78 21.52 -1.10
C MET A 266 5.70 20.57 -2.29
N LEU A 267 5.23 19.35 -2.06
CA LEU A 267 4.98 18.38 -3.11
C LEU A 267 3.51 18.44 -3.53
N ASN A 268 3.29 18.84 -4.78
CA ASN A 268 1.98 19.03 -5.38
C ASN A 268 1.71 17.94 -6.42
N ARG A 269 0.54 17.32 -6.35
CA ARG A 269 0.06 16.45 -7.43
C ARG A 269 -0.54 17.31 -8.53
N VAL A 270 -0.05 17.14 -9.75
CA VAL A 270 -0.37 18.04 -10.88
C VAL A 270 -1.78 17.79 -11.42
N SER A 271 -2.26 16.53 -11.38
CA SER A 271 -3.57 16.16 -11.95
C SER A 271 -4.75 16.90 -11.32
N ASP A 272 -4.67 17.25 -10.04
CA ASP A 272 -5.75 17.92 -9.28
C ASP A 272 -5.25 19.15 -8.49
N GLN A 273 -4.01 19.61 -8.74
CA GLN A 273 -3.39 20.78 -8.12
C GLN A 273 -3.42 20.76 -6.58
N ARG A 274 -3.28 19.56 -5.99
CA ARG A 274 -3.35 19.37 -4.54
C ARG A 274 -1.96 19.22 -3.94
N THR A 275 -1.66 19.97 -2.88
CA THR A 275 -0.51 19.69 -2.01
C THR A 275 -0.76 18.41 -1.23
N ILE A 276 0.07 17.39 -1.46
CA ILE A 276 -0.02 16.09 -0.78
C ILE A 276 0.98 15.95 0.35
N TRP A 277 2.02 16.79 0.37
CA TRP A 277 3.02 16.85 1.43
C TRP A 277 3.69 18.22 1.45
N SER A 278 4.09 18.66 2.65
CA SER A 278 4.86 19.88 2.84
C SER A 278 5.71 19.78 4.10
N GLU A 279 6.89 20.38 4.09
CA GLU A 279 7.80 20.45 5.22
C GLU A 279 8.46 21.82 5.30
N GLN A 280 8.68 22.31 6.52
CA GLN A 280 9.37 23.56 6.79
C GLN A 280 10.62 23.27 7.63
N LEU A 281 11.77 23.67 7.11
CA LEU A 281 13.08 23.49 7.72
C LEU A 281 13.66 24.85 8.09
N ARG A 282 14.21 24.95 9.31
CA ARG A 282 14.87 26.17 9.80
C ARG A 282 16.36 25.91 9.94
N LEU A 283 17.16 26.51 9.07
CA LEU A 283 18.60 26.25 8.97
C LEU A 283 19.40 27.41 9.57
N ASN A 284 20.33 27.08 10.46
CA ASN A 284 21.31 28.04 10.98
C ASN A 284 22.57 28.11 10.09
N GLN A 285 23.48 29.05 10.38
CA GLN A 285 24.68 29.27 9.56
C GLN A 285 25.60 28.04 9.47
N ALA A 286 25.64 27.18 10.50
CA ALA A 286 26.47 25.98 10.50
C ALA A 286 25.88 24.85 9.62
N GLN A 287 24.56 24.81 9.45
CA GLN A 287 23.86 23.78 8.65
C GLN A 287 23.80 24.11 7.15
N VAL A 288 23.95 25.38 6.79
CA VAL A 288 23.82 25.89 5.42
C VAL A 288 24.85 25.32 4.42
N PRO A 289 26.13 25.07 4.75
CA PRO A 289 27.09 24.61 3.75
C PRO A 289 26.76 23.23 3.18
N GLU A 290 26.26 22.32 4.02
CA GLU A 290 26.06 20.91 3.65
C GLU A 290 24.58 20.55 3.42
N PHE A 291 23.63 21.33 3.96
CA PHE A 291 22.19 21.07 3.85
C PHE A 291 21.78 19.65 4.24
N HIS A 292 22.39 19.09 5.29
CA HIS A 292 22.08 17.73 5.77
C HIS A 292 20.61 17.59 6.21
N GLU A 293 20.02 18.66 6.74
CA GLU A 293 18.61 18.69 7.17
C GLU A 293 17.60 18.48 6.02
N ILE A 294 18.01 18.61 4.76
CA ILE A 294 17.14 18.39 3.59
C ILE A 294 17.11 16.91 3.19
N GLU A 295 18.07 16.11 3.65
CA GLU A 295 18.23 14.71 3.24
C GLU A 295 17.05 13.83 3.66
N PRO A 296 16.44 14.00 4.84
CA PRO A 296 15.21 13.31 5.20
C PRO A 296 14.05 13.66 4.26
N ALA A 297 13.89 14.92 3.84
CA ALA A 297 12.84 15.32 2.89
C ALA A 297 12.98 14.59 1.55
N ILE A 298 14.21 14.42 1.06
CA ILE A 298 14.49 13.66 -0.17
C ILE A 298 14.04 12.20 -0.01
N ALA A 299 14.41 11.56 1.10
CA ALA A 299 14.03 10.18 1.41
C ALA A 299 12.51 10.02 1.57
N GLN A 300 11.85 10.94 2.27
CA GLN A 300 10.40 10.92 2.47
C GLN A 300 9.61 11.12 1.18
N ILE A 301 10.13 11.89 0.22
CA ILE A 301 9.45 12.10 -1.07
C ILE A 301 9.60 10.85 -1.96
N ALA A 302 10.83 10.39 -2.16
CA ALA A 302 11.20 9.44 -3.22
C ALA A 302 11.57 8.03 -2.73
N GLY A 303 11.63 7.78 -1.43
CA GLY A 303 11.95 6.46 -0.88
C GLY A 303 10.90 5.40 -1.18
N ASP A 304 11.26 4.13 -0.94
CA ASP A 304 10.42 2.94 -1.11
C ASP A 304 9.02 3.06 -0.48
N TYR A 305 8.95 3.82 0.61
CA TYR A 305 7.75 4.04 1.42
C TYR A 305 7.31 5.51 1.45
N GLY A 306 7.91 6.31 0.57
CA GLY A 306 7.73 7.76 0.52
C GLY A 306 6.34 8.19 0.08
N VAL A 307 6.12 9.50 0.14
CA VAL A 307 4.86 10.17 -0.18
C VAL A 307 4.37 9.81 -1.58
N VAL A 308 5.27 9.78 -2.57
CA VAL A 308 4.90 9.48 -3.96
C VAL A 308 4.38 8.06 -4.11
N ALA A 309 5.09 7.08 -3.55
CA ALA A 309 4.69 5.68 -3.59
C ALA A 309 3.34 5.46 -2.89
N ARG A 310 3.15 6.09 -1.72
CA ARG A 310 1.90 6.02 -0.93
C ARG A 310 0.72 6.64 -1.67
N ASP A 311 0.90 7.78 -2.32
CA ASP A 311 -0.16 8.42 -3.11
C ASP A 311 -0.60 7.53 -4.28
N GLN A 312 0.37 6.92 -4.98
CA GLN A 312 0.09 6.01 -6.10
C GLN A 312 -0.67 4.76 -5.64
N ILE A 313 -0.26 4.14 -4.54
CA ILE A 313 -0.98 3.02 -3.92
C ILE A 313 -2.39 3.44 -3.50
N GLN A 314 -2.55 4.62 -2.89
CA GLN A 314 -3.86 5.08 -2.42
C GLN A 314 -4.84 5.31 -3.58
N ARG A 315 -4.36 5.82 -4.71
CA ARG A 315 -5.16 6.03 -5.91
C ARG A 315 -5.53 4.72 -6.61
N GLN A 316 -4.64 3.74 -6.61
CA GLN A 316 -4.80 2.47 -7.32
C GLN A 316 -4.41 1.26 -6.45
N PRO A 317 -5.16 0.98 -5.37
CA PRO A 317 -4.75 0.01 -4.34
C PRO A 317 -4.66 -1.42 -4.84
N ASP A 318 -5.35 -1.77 -5.92
CA ASP A 318 -5.39 -3.13 -6.49
C ASP A 318 -4.76 -3.19 -7.90
N SER A 319 -3.97 -2.19 -8.27
CA SER A 319 -3.25 -2.19 -9.55
C SER A 319 -1.94 -2.98 -9.44
N PHE A 320 -1.84 -4.07 -10.20
CA PHE A 320 -0.65 -4.90 -10.37
C PHE A 320 -0.12 -4.83 -11.81
N ALA A 321 -0.43 -3.75 -12.54
CA ALA A 321 0.02 -3.58 -13.91
C ALA A 321 1.56 -3.62 -14.01
N ARG A 322 2.05 -4.05 -15.17
CA ARG A 322 3.48 -4.26 -15.44
C ARG A 322 4.29 -2.97 -15.25
N GLY A 323 5.49 -3.08 -14.67
CA GLY A 323 6.35 -1.95 -14.35
C GLY A 323 6.08 -1.37 -12.95
N TYR A 324 5.98 -0.04 -12.87
CA TYR A 324 5.92 0.68 -11.59
C TYR A 324 4.75 0.28 -10.67
N PRO A 325 3.50 0.07 -11.14
CA PRO A 325 2.40 -0.37 -10.28
C PRO A 325 2.70 -1.69 -9.57
N CYS A 326 3.30 -2.65 -10.26
CA CYS A 326 3.78 -3.89 -9.65
C CYS A 326 4.90 -3.62 -8.62
N PHE A 327 5.85 -2.74 -8.94
CA PHE A 327 6.95 -2.40 -8.03
C PHE A 327 6.46 -1.79 -6.72
N VAL A 328 5.52 -0.83 -6.76
CA VAL A 328 4.96 -0.24 -5.53
C VAL A 328 4.13 -1.24 -4.73
N GLN A 329 3.45 -2.20 -5.38
CA GLN A 329 2.76 -3.27 -4.66
C GLN A 329 3.72 -4.23 -3.96
N PHE A 330 4.91 -4.47 -4.55
CA PHE A 330 5.97 -5.20 -3.87
C PHE A 330 6.42 -4.45 -2.59
N GLN A 331 6.61 -3.13 -2.67
CA GLN A 331 6.97 -2.35 -1.47
C GLN A 331 5.84 -2.38 -0.42
N ARG A 332 4.57 -2.28 -0.85
CA ARG A 332 3.41 -2.45 0.04
C ARG A 332 3.34 -3.85 0.66
N LEU A 333 3.67 -4.89 -0.09
CA LEU A 333 3.73 -6.27 0.41
C LEU A 333 4.78 -6.38 1.52
N ARG A 334 5.95 -5.74 1.37
CA ARG A 334 6.98 -5.72 2.42
C ARG A 334 6.47 -5.07 3.71
N GLN A 335 5.62 -4.03 3.59
CA GLN A 335 5.01 -3.36 4.72
C GLN A 335 3.87 -4.16 5.37
N MET A 336 2.92 -4.65 4.57
CA MET A 336 1.66 -5.22 5.05
C MET A 336 1.71 -6.75 5.24
N ARG A 337 2.63 -7.43 4.55
CA ARG A 337 2.84 -8.89 4.56
C ARG A 337 1.58 -9.73 4.33
N SER A 338 0.66 -9.27 3.48
CA SER A 338 -0.56 -10.01 3.14
C SER A 338 -0.28 -11.17 2.20
N ALA A 339 -0.55 -12.40 2.66
CA ALA A 339 -0.31 -13.63 1.88
C ALA A 339 -0.97 -13.61 0.49
N GLY A 340 -2.23 -13.14 0.39
CA GLY A 340 -2.93 -13.01 -0.89
C GLY A 340 -2.35 -11.97 -1.85
N SER A 341 -1.48 -11.07 -1.39
CA SER A 341 -0.76 -10.13 -2.25
C SER A 341 0.56 -10.71 -2.77
N ALA A 342 1.19 -11.64 -2.03
CA ALA A 342 2.47 -12.22 -2.42
C ALA A 342 2.43 -12.92 -3.78
N GLU A 343 1.42 -13.76 -4.01
CA GLU A 343 1.23 -14.46 -5.30
C GLU A 343 0.98 -13.50 -6.46
N LYS A 344 0.22 -12.42 -6.22
CA LYS A 344 -0.04 -11.39 -7.24
C LYS A 344 1.22 -10.62 -7.58
N VAL A 345 2.02 -10.29 -6.58
CA VAL A 345 3.31 -9.60 -6.74
C VAL A 345 4.32 -10.48 -7.48
N ASP A 346 4.49 -11.74 -7.11
CA ASP A 346 5.41 -12.65 -7.80
C ASP A 346 5.08 -12.74 -9.30
N ARG A 347 3.80 -12.97 -9.62
CA ARG A 347 3.33 -13.02 -11.01
C ARG A 347 3.58 -11.71 -11.76
N CYS A 348 3.19 -10.56 -11.21
CA CYS A 348 3.37 -9.29 -11.93
C CYS A 348 4.84 -8.92 -12.09
N LEU A 349 5.72 -9.28 -11.15
CA LEU A 349 7.16 -9.07 -11.26
C LEU A 349 7.74 -9.90 -12.41
N ARG A 350 7.38 -11.19 -12.48
CA ARG A 350 7.81 -12.09 -13.57
C ARG A 350 7.33 -11.59 -14.93
N GLU A 351 6.05 -11.26 -15.06
CA GLU A 351 5.49 -10.72 -16.31
C GLU A 351 6.14 -9.38 -16.72
N SER A 352 6.51 -8.54 -15.76
CA SER A 352 7.22 -7.28 -16.04
C SER A 352 8.65 -7.52 -16.53
N ILE A 353 9.36 -8.46 -15.90
CA ILE A 353 10.73 -8.86 -16.27
C ILE A 353 10.74 -9.57 -17.62
N GLU A 354 9.71 -10.33 -17.98
CA GLU A 354 9.60 -10.91 -19.33
C GLU A 354 9.56 -9.83 -20.42
N GLN A 355 8.91 -8.70 -20.17
CA GLN A 355 8.86 -7.58 -21.10
C GLN A 355 10.13 -6.73 -21.09
N ASN A 356 10.74 -6.54 -19.92
CA ASN A 356 12.01 -5.84 -19.76
C ASN A 356 13.00 -6.67 -18.92
N PRO A 357 13.76 -7.59 -19.55
CA PRO A 357 14.63 -8.53 -18.82
C PRO A 357 15.79 -7.89 -18.06
N ARG A 358 16.06 -6.60 -18.29
CA ARG A 358 17.14 -5.81 -17.67
C ARG A 358 16.62 -4.76 -16.68
N ASP A 359 15.35 -4.83 -16.29
CA ASP A 359 14.77 -3.92 -15.30
C ASP A 359 15.36 -4.18 -13.90
N VAL A 360 16.33 -3.36 -13.51
CA VAL A 360 17.14 -3.58 -12.30
C VAL A 360 16.29 -3.54 -11.02
N PRO A 361 15.42 -2.54 -10.78
CA PRO A 361 14.57 -2.51 -9.59
C PRO A 361 13.67 -3.74 -9.47
N LEU A 362 13.07 -4.20 -10.58
CA LEU A 362 12.19 -5.36 -10.55
C LEU A 362 12.95 -6.68 -10.33
N LEU A 363 14.14 -6.82 -10.91
CA LEU A 363 15.04 -7.96 -10.64
C LEU A 363 15.45 -7.99 -9.15
N ALA A 364 15.82 -6.83 -8.59
CA ALA A 364 16.19 -6.70 -7.18
C ALA A 364 15.00 -7.01 -6.25
N ALA A 365 13.78 -6.59 -6.62
CA ALA A 365 12.55 -6.90 -5.89
C ALA A 365 12.25 -8.40 -5.90
N LEU A 366 12.31 -9.05 -7.08
CA LEU A 366 12.05 -10.48 -7.20
C LEU A 366 13.12 -11.31 -6.47
N SER A 367 14.38 -10.89 -6.51
CA SER A 367 15.46 -11.49 -5.70
C SER A 367 15.10 -11.48 -4.20
N LEU A 368 14.66 -10.32 -3.68
CA LEU A 368 14.25 -10.21 -2.27
C LEU A 368 13.05 -11.09 -1.94
N LEU A 369 12.05 -11.14 -2.83
CA LEU A 369 10.85 -11.95 -2.63
C LEU A 369 11.21 -13.43 -2.49
N ARG A 370 12.05 -13.96 -3.39
CA ARG A 370 12.53 -15.36 -3.36
C ARG A 370 13.36 -15.67 -2.11
N TYR A 371 14.15 -14.72 -1.64
CA TYR A 371 14.83 -14.85 -0.35
C TYR A 371 13.85 -14.97 0.83
N GLY A 372 12.71 -14.27 0.77
CA GLY A 372 11.61 -14.43 1.73
C GLY A 372 10.98 -15.82 1.70
N ASP A 373 10.83 -16.42 0.52
CA ASP A 373 10.27 -17.78 0.35
C ASP A 373 11.23 -18.87 0.83
N TRP A 374 12.53 -18.68 0.61
CA TRP A 374 13.59 -19.57 1.10
C TRP A 374 13.64 -19.63 2.62
N GLN A 375 13.53 -18.48 3.28
CA GLN A 375 13.84 -18.35 4.71
C GLN A 375 13.10 -19.33 5.63
N PRO A 376 11.75 -19.47 5.58
CA PRO A 376 11.03 -20.45 6.39
C PRO A 376 11.29 -21.91 5.97
N GLN A 377 11.73 -22.14 4.72
CA GLN A 377 11.88 -23.47 4.11
C GLN A 377 13.35 -23.88 3.92
N ARG A 378 14.30 -23.25 4.63
CA ARG A 378 15.76 -23.39 4.41
C ARG A 378 16.26 -24.85 4.33
N GLY A 379 15.61 -25.78 5.03
CA GLY A 379 15.99 -27.20 5.05
C GLY A 379 15.32 -28.08 3.99
N SER A 380 14.46 -27.53 3.14
CA SER A 380 13.72 -28.29 2.12
C SER A 380 14.30 -28.09 0.71
N ALA A 381 13.90 -28.95 -0.22
CA ALA A 381 14.28 -28.84 -1.63
C ALA A 381 13.70 -27.57 -2.27
N GLU A 382 12.47 -27.20 -1.92
CA GLU A 382 11.81 -25.98 -2.36
C GLU A 382 12.58 -24.74 -1.88
N GLY A 383 13.06 -24.75 -0.64
CA GLY A 383 13.91 -23.69 -0.11
C GLY A 383 15.21 -23.54 -0.91
N GLN A 384 15.88 -24.65 -1.25
CA GLN A 384 17.11 -24.60 -2.06
C GLN A 384 16.86 -24.00 -3.45
N THR A 385 15.74 -24.38 -4.09
CA THR A 385 15.32 -23.80 -5.37
C THR A 385 15.05 -22.30 -5.25
N ALA A 386 14.29 -21.87 -4.24
CA ALA A 386 14.02 -20.45 -4.00
C ALA A 386 15.30 -19.65 -3.75
N TYR A 387 16.26 -20.21 -3.01
CA TYR A 387 17.56 -19.57 -2.79
C TYR A 387 18.36 -19.41 -4.09
N ALA A 388 18.40 -20.44 -4.93
CA ALA A 388 19.07 -20.39 -6.22
C ALA A 388 18.43 -19.35 -7.17
N GLU A 389 17.09 -19.31 -7.22
CA GLU A 389 16.35 -18.27 -7.95
C GLU A 389 16.68 -16.86 -7.42
N ALA A 390 16.64 -16.66 -6.09
CA ALA A 390 16.92 -15.38 -5.46
C ALA A 390 18.30 -14.84 -5.83
N ARG A 391 19.32 -15.71 -5.79
CA ARG A 391 20.69 -15.38 -6.17
C ARG A 391 20.79 -15.04 -7.66
N SER A 392 20.18 -15.84 -8.52
CA SER A 392 20.16 -15.60 -9.97
C SER A 392 19.58 -14.23 -10.34
N PHE A 393 18.48 -13.83 -9.68
CA PHE A 393 17.91 -12.50 -9.90
C PHE A 393 18.83 -11.36 -9.42
N ALA A 394 19.54 -11.52 -8.30
CA ALA A 394 20.52 -10.53 -7.85
C ALA A 394 21.69 -10.39 -8.84
N GLU A 395 22.22 -11.51 -9.33
CA GLU A 395 23.30 -11.52 -10.33
C GLU A 395 22.87 -10.85 -11.63
N ARG A 396 21.64 -11.11 -12.08
CA ARG A 396 21.05 -10.44 -13.26
C ARG A 396 20.85 -8.94 -13.03
N ALA A 397 20.38 -8.51 -11.85
CA ALA A 397 20.20 -7.09 -11.53
C ALA A 397 21.53 -6.35 -11.61
N TYR A 398 22.59 -6.92 -11.02
CA TYR A 398 23.93 -6.36 -11.09
C TYR A 398 24.51 -6.38 -12.51
N ALA A 399 24.38 -7.48 -13.25
CA ALA A 399 24.86 -7.57 -14.64
C ALA A 399 24.14 -6.58 -15.56
N ALA A 400 22.85 -6.29 -15.31
CA ALA A 400 22.08 -5.33 -16.08
C ALA A 400 22.60 -3.90 -15.91
N SER A 401 22.98 -3.48 -14.70
CA SER A 401 23.65 -2.20 -14.42
C SER A 401 24.60 -2.28 -13.20
N PRO A 402 25.91 -2.55 -13.41
CA PRO A 402 26.88 -2.72 -12.32
C PRO A 402 27.16 -1.45 -11.50
N ARG A 403 26.65 -0.29 -11.94
CA ARG A 403 26.79 1.02 -11.27
C ARG A 403 25.44 1.58 -10.81
N SER A 404 24.44 0.72 -10.62
CA SER A 404 23.17 1.08 -9.99
C SER A 404 23.21 0.75 -8.50
N ALA A 405 22.60 1.60 -7.68
CA ALA A 405 22.49 1.34 -6.23
C ALA A 405 21.70 0.05 -5.98
N ALA A 406 20.53 -0.11 -6.62
CA ALA A 406 19.69 -1.29 -6.47
C ALA A 406 20.38 -2.60 -6.88
N GLY A 407 21.09 -2.63 -8.02
CA GLY A 407 21.81 -3.82 -8.48
C GLY A 407 22.95 -4.21 -7.56
N LEU A 408 23.75 -3.23 -7.11
CA LEU A 408 24.83 -3.46 -6.14
C LEU A 408 24.28 -3.93 -4.80
N PHE A 409 23.18 -3.34 -4.31
CA PHE A 409 22.57 -3.73 -3.05
C PHE A 409 21.93 -5.11 -3.10
N ALA A 410 21.30 -5.49 -4.23
CA ALA A 410 20.79 -6.84 -4.44
C ALA A 410 21.91 -7.89 -4.34
N MET A 411 23.07 -7.63 -4.96
CA MET A 411 24.23 -8.51 -4.83
C MET A 411 24.88 -8.47 -3.44
N ALA A 412 24.92 -7.30 -2.79
CA ALA A 412 25.39 -7.20 -1.41
C ALA A 412 24.57 -8.12 -0.50
N ARG A 413 23.23 -8.05 -0.60
CA ARG A 413 22.30 -8.93 0.11
C ARG A 413 22.57 -10.41 -0.19
N ALA A 414 22.75 -10.76 -1.47
CA ALA A 414 23.02 -12.14 -1.86
C ALA A 414 24.32 -12.69 -1.23
N ASN A 415 25.38 -11.87 -1.16
CA ASN A 415 26.62 -12.23 -0.49
C ASN A 415 26.44 -12.40 1.02
N PHE A 416 25.73 -11.48 1.69
CA PHE A 416 25.42 -11.63 3.11
C PHE A 416 24.63 -12.90 3.43
N PHE A 417 23.69 -13.28 2.55
CA PHE A 417 22.88 -14.49 2.73
C PHE A 417 23.70 -15.76 2.49
N ALA A 418 24.73 -15.69 1.64
CA ALA A 418 25.72 -16.73 1.45
C ALA A 418 26.76 -16.79 2.58
N GLY A 419 26.76 -15.85 3.52
CA GLY A 419 27.77 -15.72 4.58
C GLY A 419 29.07 -15.03 4.14
N ASP A 420 29.14 -14.50 2.91
CA ASP A 420 30.26 -13.71 2.44
C ASP A 420 30.13 -12.25 2.89
N CYS A 421 30.60 -12.00 4.12
CA CYS A 421 30.66 -10.66 4.67
C CYS A 421 31.59 -9.72 3.88
N GLY A 422 32.65 -10.23 3.25
CA GLY A 422 33.60 -9.41 2.50
C GLY A 422 32.97 -8.85 1.22
N GLY A 423 32.43 -9.73 0.39
CA GLY A 423 31.71 -9.36 -0.84
C GLY A 423 30.46 -8.52 -0.54
N GLY A 424 29.70 -8.89 0.50
CA GLY A 424 28.53 -8.13 0.95
C GLY A 424 28.86 -6.69 1.32
N ASN A 425 29.92 -6.48 2.11
CA ASN A 425 30.36 -5.15 2.49
C ASN A 425 30.85 -4.33 1.30
N ALA A 426 31.70 -4.90 0.45
CA ALA A 426 32.26 -4.18 -0.70
C ALA A 426 31.17 -3.65 -1.65
N MET A 427 30.19 -4.49 -1.97
CA MET A 427 29.07 -4.10 -2.84
C MET A 427 28.08 -3.18 -2.14
N GLY A 428 27.81 -3.42 -0.85
CA GLY A 428 26.93 -2.58 -0.05
C GLY A 428 27.44 -1.15 0.11
N ASP A 429 28.73 -0.99 0.42
CA ASP A 429 29.36 0.32 0.56
C ASP A 429 29.39 1.07 -0.79
N ALA A 430 29.51 0.33 -1.90
CA ALA A 430 29.39 0.90 -3.24
C ALA A 430 27.95 1.37 -3.54
N ALA A 431 26.94 0.60 -3.16
CA ALA A 431 25.54 0.99 -3.29
C ALA A 431 25.22 2.24 -2.48
N LEU A 432 25.70 2.31 -1.22
CA LEU A 432 25.49 3.46 -0.33
C LEU A 432 26.10 4.75 -0.88
N ARG A 433 27.27 4.70 -1.54
CA ARG A 433 27.85 5.88 -2.21
C ARG A 433 27.00 6.39 -3.38
N LEU A 434 26.27 5.50 -4.06
CA LEU A 434 25.41 5.85 -5.18
C LEU A 434 24.07 6.43 -4.72
N ASN A 435 23.53 5.96 -3.60
CA ASN A 435 22.35 6.57 -3.00
C ASN A 435 22.47 6.64 -1.46
N PRO A 436 23.05 7.72 -0.90
CA PRO A 436 23.17 7.89 0.55
C PRO A 436 21.86 8.32 1.23
N TYR A 437 20.79 8.52 0.46
CA TYR A 437 19.49 8.99 0.95
C TYR A 437 18.48 7.84 1.13
N ASP A 438 18.79 6.64 0.65
CA ASP A 438 17.91 5.47 0.81
C ASP A 438 17.98 4.93 2.25
N ALA A 439 16.93 5.20 3.02
CA ALA A 439 16.82 4.79 4.41
C ALA A 439 16.79 3.26 4.58
N ASP A 440 16.08 2.55 3.69
CA ASP A 440 15.90 1.09 3.77
C ASP A 440 17.22 0.38 3.49
N MET A 441 17.87 0.73 2.39
CA MET A 441 19.21 0.22 2.05
C MET A 441 20.21 0.50 3.17
N THR A 442 20.26 1.74 3.66
CA THR A 442 21.17 2.15 4.74
C THR A 442 20.96 1.31 6.01
N GLY A 443 19.71 1.12 6.42
CA GLY A 443 19.37 0.35 7.62
C GLY A 443 19.72 -1.12 7.49
N PHE A 444 19.40 -1.74 6.35
CA PHE A 444 19.74 -3.14 6.11
C PHE A 444 21.26 -3.36 5.99
N LEU A 445 22.02 -2.44 5.39
CA LEU A 445 23.48 -2.50 5.42
C LEU A 445 24.03 -2.42 6.85
N GLY A 446 23.47 -1.55 7.68
CA GLY A 446 23.80 -1.49 9.11
C GLY A 446 23.56 -2.82 9.82
N LEU A 447 22.38 -3.43 9.59
CA LEU A 447 22.02 -4.75 10.12
C LEU A 447 23.01 -5.82 9.66
N TYR A 448 23.33 -5.90 8.37
CA TYR A 448 24.25 -6.91 7.84
C TYR A 448 25.66 -6.76 8.40
N LYS A 449 26.16 -5.52 8.54
CA LYS A 449 27.46 -5.23 9.18
C LYS A 449 27.49 -5.69 10.63
N VAL A 450 26.43 -5.41 11.40
CA VAL A 450 26.29 -5.91 12.78
C VAL A 450 26.30 -7.43 12.84
N ALA A 451 25.59 -8.10 11.93
CA ALA A 451 25.56 -9.56 11.83
C ALA A 451 26.95 -10.15 11.48
N CYS A 452 27.76 -9.41 10.72
CA CYS A 452 29.14 -9.72 10.38
C CYS A 452 30.17 -9.27 11.44
N GLY A 453 29.72 -8.89 12.65
CA GLY A 453 30.60 -8.50 13.76
C GLY A 453 31.12 -7.06 13.69
N GLN A 454 30.74 -6.27 12.69
CA GLN A 454 31.16 -4.86 12.54
C GLN A 454 30.16 -3.91 13.20
N ARG A 455 29.96 -4.07 14.52
CA ARG A 455 28.99 -3.28 15.29
C ARG A 455 29.26 -1.78 15.21
N GLU A 456 30.52 -1.37 15.33
CA GLU A 456 30.95 0.04 15.35
C GLU A 456 30.61 0.79 14.05
N VAL A 457 30.61 0.09 12.92
CA VAL A 457 30.24 0.66 11.61
C VAL A 457 28.76 0.49 11.34
N GLY A 458 28.16 -0.63 11.74
CA GLY A 458 26.77 -0.93 11.44
C GLY A 458 25.76 -0.13 12.27
N GLU A 459 26.06 0.17 13.54
CA GLU A 459 25.15 0.93 14.38
C GLU A 459 24.89 2.38 13.90
N PRO A 460 25.90 3.17 13.51
CA PRO A 460 25.68 4.48 12.91
C PRO A 460 24.78 4.44 11.66
N LEU A 461 24.88 3.38 10.84
CA LEU A 461 23.99 3.20 9.68
C LEU A 461 22.54 2.93 10.10
N LEU A 462 22.32 2.13 11.15
CA LEU A 462 20.97 1.92 11.69
C LEU A 462 20.38 3.23 12.21
N GLN A 463 21.16 4.03 12.93
CA GLN A 463 20.73 5.36 13.40
C GLN A 463 20.40 6.28 12.21
N ARG A 464 21.28 6.29 11.19
CA ARG A 464 21.10 7.10 10.00
C ARG A 464 19.85 6.72 9.20
N SER A 465 19.54 5.43 9.10
CA SER A 465 18.31 4.94 8.47
C SER A 465 17.07 5.58 9.10
N LEU A 466 16.97 5.56 10.43
CA LEU A 466 15.84 6.16 11.16
C LEU A 466 15.80 7.69 11.05
N GLN A 467 16.96 8.34 10.93
CA GLN A 467 17.04 9.79 10.70
C GLN A 467 16.57 10.20 9.29
N LEU A 468 16.84 9.37 8.28
CA LEU A 468 16.42 9.61 6.90
C LEU A 468 14.91 9.43 6.73
N ASP A 469 14.37 8.29 7.17
CA ASP A 469 12.93 8.04 7.11
C ASP A 469 12.50 7.08 8.24
N SER A 470 11.66 7.58 9.13
CA SER A 470 11.08 6.79 10.23
C SER A 470 9.66 6.29 9.93
N SER A 471 9.15 6.47 8.70
CA SER A 471 7.79 6.08 8.32
C SER A 471 7.59 4.57 8.30
N TYR A 472 8.66 3.82 8.02
CA TYR A 472 8.67 2.36 8.09
C TYR A 472 10.07 1.85 8.50
N PRO A 473 10.44 1.95 9.79
CA PRO A 473 11.82 1.69 10.20
C PRO A 473 12.13 0.19 10.33
N GLY A 474 11.09 -0.67 10.31
CA GLY A 474 11.16 -2.13 10.12
C GLY A 474 12.21 -2.86 10.98
N VAL A 475 12.87 -3.85 10.36
CA VAL A 475 13.93 -4.64 11.01
C VAL A 475 15.16 -3.80 11.42
N PRO A 476 15.58 -2.76 10.67
CA PRO A 476 16.63 -1.84 11.12
C PRO A 476 16.37 -1.21 12.50
N ALA A 477 15.18 -0.66 12.76
CA ALA A 477 14.83 -0.11 14.07
C ALA A 477 14.93 -1.15 15.18
N VAL A 478 14.36 -2.33 14.96
CA VAL A 478 14.40 -3.41 15.94
C VAL A 478 15.82 -3.86 16.25
N THR A 479 16.69 -3.87 15.23
CA THR A 479 18.11 -4.19 15.40
C THR A 479 18.81 -3.14 16.26
N LEU A 480 18.54 -1.85 16.03
CA LEU A 480 19.08 -0.77 16.86
C LEU A 480 18.58 -0.86 18.31
N ALA A 481 17.28 -1.10 18.52
CA ALA A 481 16.70 -1.30 19.84
C ALA A 481 17.34 -2.48 20.57
N TYR A 482 17.59 -3.60 19.87
CA TYR A 482 18.31 -4.74 20.44
C TYR A 482 19.73 -4.36 20.88
N LEU A 483 20.47 -3.63 20.05
CA LEU A 483 21.84 -3.18 20.39
C LEU A 483 21.85 -2.22 21.60
N LEU A 484 20.88 -1.31 21.70
CA LEU A 484 20.69 -0.43 22.86
C LEU A 484 20.37 -1.24 24.12
N SER A 485 19.44 -2.17 24.02
CA SER A 485 19.09 -3.06 25.14
C SER A 485 20.28 -3.88 25.61
N ASP A 486 21.13 -4.37 24.69
CA ASP A 486 22.33 -5.16 24.98
C ASP A 486 23.36 -4.40 25.83
N ARG A 487 23.44 -3.07 25.67
CA ARG A 487 24.32 -2.20 26.50
C ARG A 487 23.63 -1.61 27.73
N GLY A 488 22.43 -2.08 28.07
CA GLY A 488 21.71 -1.62 29.26
C GLY A 488 20.79 -0.42 29.05
N GLU A 489 20.71 0.16 27.85
CA GLU A 489 19.89 1.35 27.56
C GLU A 489 18.43 0.97 27.26
N GLN A 490 17.73 0.42 28.26
CA GLN A 490 16.37 -0.10 28.08
C GLN A 490 15.34 0.97 27.73
N ASP A 491 15.51 2.20 28.24
CA ASP A 491 14.59 3.32 27.98
C ASP A 491 14.61 3.72 26.52
N ARG A 492 15.79 4.04 26.00
CA ARG A 492 15.98 4.36 24.59
C ARG A 492 15.63 3.21 23.65
N ALA A 493 15.87 1.96 24.06
CA ALA A 493 15.47 0.79 23.27
C ALA A 493 13.94 0.69 23.15
N GLN A 494 13.21 0.94 24.24
CA GLN A 494 11.74 0.92 24.23
C GLN A 494 11.18 2.10 23.44
N ASP A 495 11.74 3.30 23.56
CA ASP A 495 11.29 4.49 22.81
C ASP A 495 11.28 4.22 21.30
N ILE A 496 12.30 3.51 20.80
CA ILE A 496 12.36 3.10 19.39
C ILE A 496 11.23 2.13 19.05
N LEU A 497 10.99 1.10 19.88
CA LEU A 497 9.94 0.12 19.61
C LEU A 497 8.53 0.74 19.70
N ASP A 498 8.29 1.60 20.68
CA ASP A 498 7.01 2.29 20.88
C ASP A 498 6.68 3.25 19.74
N ALA A 499 7.69 3.85 19.11
CA ALA A 499 7.54 4.71 17.95
C ALA A 499 7.24 3.94 16.65
N MET A 500 7.37 2.60 16.62
CA MET A 500 7.12 1.82 15.42
C MET A 500 5.62 1.75 15.09
N PRO A 501 5.20 2.16 13.86
CA PRO A 501 3.79 2.12 13.48
C PRO A 501 3.31 0.68 13.25
N SER A 502 2.00 0.47 13.33
CA SER A 502 1.37 -0.77 12.83
C SER A 502 1.44 -0.84 11.30
N PRO A 503 1.73 -2.01 10.69
CA PRO A 503 1.90 -3.31 11.35
C PRO A 503 3.35 -3.66 11.73
N SER A 504 4.32 -2.75 11.59
CA SER A 504 5.73 -3.02 11.94
C SER A 504 5.91 -3.44 13.40
N ASN A 505 5.12 -2.87 14.32
CA ASN A 505 5.10 -3.26 15.74
C ASN A 505 4.46 -4.65 16.00
N LEU A 506 3.91 -5.30 14.98
CA LEU A 506 3.39 -6.67 15.02
C LEU A 506 4.37 -7.67 14.37
N GLU A 507 5.54 -7.22 13.90
CA GLU A 507 6.52 -8.12 13.30
C GLU A 507 7.19 -9.04 14.33
N PRO A 508 7.59 -10.27 13.94
CA PRO A 508 8.18 -11.22 14.87
C PRO A 508 9.51 -10.73 15.45
N GLN A 509 10.28 -9.94 14.70
CA GLN A 509 11.49 -9.29 15.19
C GLN A 509 11.17 -8.35 16.35
N HIS A 510 10.15 -7.49 16.19
CA HIS A 510 9.70 -6.57 17.23
C HIS A 510 9.26 -7.34 18.48
N MET A 511 8.41 -8.38 18.32
CA MET A 511 7.95 -9.20 19.44
C MET A 511 9.10 -9.85 20.22
N ALA A 512 10.13 -10.35 19.52
CA ALA A 512 11.29 -10.98 20.14
C ALA A 512 12.09 -9.97 21.00
N VAL A 513 12.38 -8.80 20.44
CA VAL A 513 13.17 -7.77 21.15
C VAL A 513 12.36 -7.12 22.27
N GLN A 514 11.05 -6.91 22.07
CA GLN A 514 10.15 -6.42 23.12
C GLN A 514 10.12 -7.37 24.33
N ALA A 515 10.10 -8.68 24.11
CA ALA A 515 10.17 -9.66 25.20
C ALA A 515 11.47 -9.52 26.01
N ILE A 516 12.60 -9.34 25.33
CA ILE A 516 13.93 -9.15 25.96
C ILE A 516 13.98 -7.86 26.79
N ILE A 517 13.50 -6.75 26.23
CA ILE A 517 13.48 -5.45 26.92
C ILE A 517 12.58 -5.53 28.17
N LEU A 518 11.39 -6.14 28.06
CA LEU A 518 10.51 -6.34 29.21
C LEU A 518 11.17 -7.16 30.32
N ALA A 519 11.87 -8.23 29.97
CA ALA A 519 12.60 -9.06 30.94
C ALA A 519 13.71 -8.26 31.63
N ARG A 520 14.52 -7.51 30.87
CA ARG A 520 15.60 -6.67 31.40
C ARG A 520 15.11 -5.51 32.27
N ARG A 521 13.87 -5.05 32.07
CA ARG A 521 13.17 -4.09 32.95
C ARG A 521 12.52 -4.73 34.19
N GLY A 522 12.67 -6.03 34.39
CA GLY A 522 12.10 -6.77 35.51
C GLY A 522 10.65 -7.24 35.33
N ASN A 523 10.01 -6.96 34.18
CA ASN A 523 8.64 -7.40 33.89
C ASN A 523 8.61 -8.78 33.23
N MET A 524 8.98 -9.81 33.99
CA MET A 524 9.08 -11.19 33.50
C MET A 524 7.75 -11.78 33.03
N ALA A 525 6.63 -11.40 33.66
CA ALA A 525 5.31 -11.89 33.27
C ALA A 525 4.94 -11.40 31.86
N ALA A 526 5.10 -10.11 31.59
CA ALA A 526 4.86 -9.54 30.26
C ALA A 526 5.86 -10.08 29.23
N ALA A 527 7.13 -10.23 29.60
CA ALA A 527 8.15 -10.79 28.73
C ALA A 527 7.79 -12.21 28.22
N ARG A 528 7.37 -13.10 29.13
CA ARG A 528 6.93 -14.46 28.78
C ARG A 528 5.67 -14.44 27.92
N GLN A 529 4.71 -13.56 28.22
CA GLN A 529 3.50 -13.41 27.41
C GLN A 529 3.83 -12.96 25.98
N GLN A 530 4.72 -11.97 25.82
CA GLN A 530 5.16 -11.51 24.49
C GLN A 530 5.90 -12.61 23.72
N TRP A 531 6.77 -13.37 24.39
CA TRP A 531 7.43 -14.52 23.77
C TRP A 531 6.43 -15.60 23.33
N GLN A 532 5.41 -15.92 24.14
CA GLN A 532 4.36 -16.86 23.76
C GLN A 532 3.56 -16.40 22.53
N ARG A 533 3.31 -15.09 22.40
CA ARG A 533 2.70 -14.52 21.18
C ARG A 533 3.58 -14.75 19.96
N LEU A 534 4.89 -14.57 20.08
CA LEU A 534 5.85 -14.87 19.01
C LEU A 534 5.85 -16.36 18.61
N VAL A 535 5.83 -17.26 19.59
CA VAL A 535 5.74 -18.71 19.36
C VAL A 535 4.46 -19.06 18.60
N ALA A 536 3.32 -18.51 19.01
CA ALA A 536 2.05 -18.70 18.32
C ALA A 536 2.07 -18.12 16.89
N TYR A 537 2.63 -16.92 16.73
CA TYR A 537 2.77 -16.24 15.42
C TYR A 537 3.57 -17.09 14.43
N THR A 538 4.67 -17.68 14.89
CA THR A 538 5.55 -18.56 14.10
C THR A 538 5.03 -20.00 13.98
N ARG A 539 3.84 -20.31 14.51
CA ARG A 539 3.20 -21.64 14.51
C ARG A 539 4.08 -22.74 15.11
N GLN A 540 4.91 -22.39 16.07
CA GLN A 540 5.76 -23.35 16.76
C GLN A 540 5.06 -23.93 17.99
N ARG A 541 5.55 -25.07 18.47
CA ARG A 541 5.04 -25.67 19.71
C ARG A 541 5.38 -24.74 20.89
N PRO A 542 4.54 -24.65 21.95
CA PRO A 542 4.82 -23.82 23.13
C PRO A 542 6.18 -24.12 23.81
N THR A 543 6.68 -25.34 23.65
CA THR A 543 7.97 -25.81 24.20
C THR A 543 9.11 -25.78 23.19
N ALA A 544 8.92 -25.17 22.01
CA ALA A 544 9.95 -25.08 20.99
C ALA A 544 11.18 -24.33 21.52
N ALA A 545 12.37 -24.78 21.13
CA ALA A 545 13.60 -24.09 21.49
C ALA A 545 13.63 -22.69 20.83
N PRO A 546 14.25 -21.68 21.47
CA PRO A 546 14.28 -20.33 20.88
C PRO A 546 14.92 -20.31 19.48
N GLU A 547 15.88 -21.16 19.18
CA GLU A 547 16.45 -21.30 17.83
C GLU A 547 15.42 -21.77 16.79
N GLU A 548 14.53 -22.68 17.16
CA GLU A 548 13.45 -23.18 16.28
C GLU A 548 12.43 -22.08 15.95
N VAL A 549 12.16 -21.19 16.91
CA VAL A 549 11.28 -20.03 16.75
C VAL A 549 11.96 -18.95 15.90
N LEU A 550 13.19 -18.57 16.26
CA LEU A 550 13.92 -17.47 15.63
C LEU A 550 14.32 -17.77 14.18
N ARG A 551 14.65 -19.04 13.84
CA ARG A 551 15.00 -19.41 12.45
C ARG A 551 13.90 -19.18 11.43
N GLN A 552 12.64 -19.04 11.86
CA GLN A 552 11.51 -18.80 10.96
C GLN A 552 11.56 -17.42 10.29
N PHE A 553 12.25 -16.45 10.91
CA PHE A 553 12.26 -15.06 10.45
C PHE A 553 13.61 -14.35 10.61
N MET A 554 14.63 -15.02 11.16
CA MET A 554 16.02 -14.56 11.16
C MET A 554 16.89 -15.34 10.16
N ILE A 555 17.91 -14.67 9.62
CA ILE A 555 18.66 -15.17 8.46
C ILE A 555 19.92 -15.91 8.91
N THR A 556 20.83 -15.20 9.56
CA THR A 556 22.16 -15.74 9.86
C THR A 556 22.11 -16.60 11.14
N PRO A 557 22.71 -17.81 11.13
CA PRO A 557 22.82 -18.67 12.32
C PRO A 557 23.47 -17.96 13.51
N VAL A 558 24.44 -17.08 13.26
CA VAL A 558 25.11 -16.28 14.29
C VAL A 558 24.13 -15.38 15.04
N VAL A 559 23.23 -14.68 14.32
CA VAL A 559 22.24 -13.80 14.95
C VAL A 559 21.19 -14.62 15.68
N ILE A 560 20.76 -15.75 15.12
CA ILE A 560 19.82 -16.69 15.77
C ILE A 560 20.40 -17.16 17.11
N ASN A 561 21.62 -17.66 17.12
CA ASN A 561 22.26 -18.20 18.32
C ASN A 561 22.50 -17.11 19.37
N ARG A 562 22.94 -15.91 18.96
CA ARG A 562 23.14 -14.78 19.87
C ARG A 562 21.83 -14.39 20.56
N MET A 563 20.76 -14.18 19.79
CA MET A 563 19.46 -13.82 20.32
C MET A 563 18.88 -14.94 21.19
N ALA A 564 19.01 -16.21 20.79
CA ALA A 564 18.57 -17.35 21.57
C ALA A 564 19.29 -17.46 22.91
N SER A 565 20.61 -17.18 22.96
CA SER A 565 21.36 -17.04 24.21
C SER A 565 20.75 -15.95 25.07
N THR A 566 20.56 -14.73 24.52
CA THR A 566 19.98 -13.61 25.26
C THR A 566 18.62 -13.94 25.86
N VAL A 567 17.74 -14.62 25.13
CA VAL A 567 16.42 -15.06 25.63
C VAL A 567 16.53 -16.00 26.83
N ARG A 568 17.53 -16.90 26.83
CA ARG A 568 17.81 -17.77 27.99
C ARG A 568 18.41 -16.99 29.15
N ASP A 569 19.39 -16.14 28.86
CA ASP A 569 20.15 -15.39 29.87
C ASP A 569 19.25 -14.44 30.68
N VAL A 570 18.26 -13.83 30.02
CA VAL A 570 17.26 -12.98 30.70
C VAL A 570 16.11 -13.78 31.33
N GLY A 571 16.13 -15.12 31.25
CA GLY A 571 15.21 -16.02 31.95
C GLY A 571 13.80 -16.12 31.36
N ILE A 572 13.58 -15.69 30.11
CA ILE A 572 12.26 -15.79 29.44
C ILE A 572 11.87 -17.25 29.27
N ILE A 573 12.81 -18.08 28.79
CA ILE A 573 12.66 -19.53 28.71
C ILE A 573 13.58 -20.15 29.76
N THR A 574 13.01 -20.88 30.71
CA THR A 574 13.78 -21.71 31.64
C THR A 574 14.29 -22.94 30.88
N ALA A 575 15.59 -23.24 30.98
CA ALA A 575 16.11 -24.50 30.46
C ALA A 575 15.29 -25.67 31.02
N PRO A 576 15.01 -26.73 30.23
CA PRO A 576 14.45 -27.94 30.80
C PRO A 576 15.38 -28.42 31.93
N PRO A 577 14.83 -28.87 33.09
CA PRO A 577 15.67 -29.39 34.16
C PRO A 577 16.61 -30.43 33.59
N ALA A 578 17.91 -30.32 33.91
CA ALA A 578 18.91 -31.29 33.50
C ALA A 578 18.42 -32.69 33.94
N ARG A 579 18.30 -33.59 32.96
CA ARG A 579 17.96 -35.00 33.23
C ARG A 579 19.19 -35.75 33.69
#